data_AF-A0A3C7W3N3-F1
#
_entry.id   AF-A0A3C7W3N3-F1
#
_cell.length_a   1.000
_cell.length_b   1.000
_cell.length_c   1.000
_cell.angle_alpha   90.00
_cell.angle_beta   90.00
_cell.angle_gamma   90.00
#
_symmetry.space_group_name_H-M   'P 1'
#
loop_
_entity.id
_entity.type
_entity.pdbx_description
1 polymer ?
#
loop_
_entity_poly.entity_id
_entity_poly.type
_entity_poly.pdbx_seq_one_letter_code
_entity_poly.pdbx_strand_id
1 'polypeptide(L)'
;MDAILTLVSILGLGALIISVYIFAVAARRFVSEDDYEQYAARADWVPRSGQDRRQNSRPVLFPITIDGELITEDRRQGGDRR
;
A
#
# COMPACT_ATOMS: atom_id res chain seq x y z
N MET A 1 32.32 39.43 15.72
CA MET A 1 31.05 38.88 16.26
C MET A 1 29.98 38.90 15.18
N ASP A 2 29.74 40.05 14.54
CA ASP A 2 28.74 40.18 13.46
C ASP A 2 28.96 39.23 12.28
N ALA A 3 30.19 39.10 11.77
CA ALA A 3 30.47 38.20 10.65
C ALA A 3 30.08 36.73 10.92
N ILE A 4 30.25 36.26 12.17
CA ILE A 4 29.87 34.90 12.57
C ILE A 4 28.34 34.78 12.60
N LEU A 5 27.65 35.78 13.15
CA LEU A 5 26.20 35.81 13.17
C LEU A 5 25.62 35.82 11.75
N THR A 6 26.16 36.65 10.86
CA THR A 6 25.74 36.70 9.45
C THR A 6 25.93 35.35 8.76
N LEU A 7 27.05 34.67 9.01
CA LEU A 7 27.36 33.39 8.39
C LEU A 7 26.41 32.29 8.90
N VAL A 8 26.12 32.27 10.20
CA VAL A 8 25.13 31.36 10.79
C VAL A 8 23.72 31.65 10.26
N SER A 9 23.34 32.91 10.10
CA SER A 9 22.04 33.29 9.52
C SER A 9 21.88 32.81 8.08
N ILE A 10 22.92 32.98 7.25
CA ILE A 10 22.89 32.51 5.85
C ILE A 10 22.80 30.99 5.78
N LEU A 11 23.59 30.28 6.59
CA LEU A 11 23.55 28.82 6.67
C LEU A 11 22.19 28.31 7.15
N GLY A 12 21.63 28.93 8.19
CA GLY A 12 20.31 28.58 8.71
C GLY A 12 19.19 28.80 7.69
N LEU A 13 19.21 29.94 7.01
CA LEU A 13 18.24 30.25 5.95
C LEU A 13 18.37 29.26 4.78
N GLY A 14 19.60 28.96 4.35
CA GLY A 14 19.86 27.98 3.29
C GLY A 14 19.36 26.58 3.65
N ALA A 15 19.66 26.12 4.86
CA ALA A 15 19.19 24.83 5.36
C ALA A 15 17.65 24.75 5.41
N LEU A 16 16.99 25.84 5.82
CA LEU A 16 15.53 25.91 5.86
C LEU A 16 14.93 25.81 4.45
N ILE A 17 15.47 26.56 3.48
CA ILE A 17 15.00 26.51 2.08
C ILE A 17 15.16 25.10 1.50
N ILE A 18 16.32 24.45 1.72
CA ILE A 18 16.57 23.08 1.26
C ILE A 18 15.59 22.10 1.90
N SER A 19 15.35 22.21 3.22
CA SER A 19 14.40 21.37 3.95
C SER A 19 12.98 21.47 3.37
N VAL A 20 12.49 22.70 3.17
CA VAL A 20 11.16 22.96 2.58
C VAL A 20 11.07 22.38 1.17
N TYR A 21 12.12 22.54 0.35
CA TYR A 21 12.14 21.99 -1.01
C TYR A 21 12.05 20.45 -1.00
N ILE A 22 12.86 19.78 -0.20
CA ILE A 22 12.84 18.31 -0.09
C ILE A 22 11.48 17.84 0.40
N PHE A 23 10.92 18.48 1.43
CA PHE A 23 9.60 18.13 1.94
C PHE A 23 8.51 18.32 0.88
N ALA A 24 8.54 19.42 0.12
CA ALA A 24 7.58 19.66 -0.95
C ALA A 24 7.72 18.65 -2.09
N VAL A 25 8.94 18.26 -2.46
CA VAL A 25 9.18 17.22 -3.47
C VAL A 25 8.71 15.84 -2.99
N ALA A 26 9.01 15.49 -1.73
CA ALA A 26 8.55 14.24 -1.12
C ALA A 26 7.03 14.21 -1.02
N ALA A 27 6.39 15.28 -0.53
CA ALA A 27 4.94 15.39 -0.46
C ALA A 27 4.29 15.29 -1.85
N ARG A 28 4.88 15.89 -2.90
CA ARG A 28 4.40 15.71 -4.28
C ARG A 28 4.48 14.25 -4.73
N ARG A 29 5.56 13.54 -4.39
CA ARG A 29 5.67 12.10 -4.69
C ARG A 29 4.62 11.31 -3.93
N PHE A 30 4.47 11.50 -2.62
CA PHE A 30 3.46 10.78 -1.83
C PHE A 30 2.02 11.09 -2.26
N VAL A 31 1.72 12.35 -2.62
CA VAL A 31 0.37 12.75 -3.06
C VAL A 31 0.11 12.35 -4.52
N SER A 32 1.15 12.18 -5.36
CA SER A 32 0.98 11.66 -6.73
C SER A 32 1.20 10.14 -6.84
N GLU A 33 1.73 9.46 -5.82
CA GLU A 33 1.87 8.00 -5.72
C GLU A 33 0.59 7.32 -5.21
N ASP A 34 -0.55 8.01 -5.24
CA ASP A 34 -1.85 7.33 -5.38
C ASP A 34 -2.03 6.71 -6.78
N ASP A 35 -1.16 7.04 -7.73
CA ASP A 35 -1.00 6.27 -8.96
C ASP A 35 -0.01 5.12 -8.72
N TYR A 36 -0.60 3.95 -8.42
CA TYR A 36 -0.15 2.62 -8.84
C TYR A 36 1.03 2.67 -9.80
N GLU A 37 2.27 2.35 -9.41
CA GLU A 37 3.32 1.76 -10.28
C GLU A 37 4.69 1.84 -9.58
N GLN A 38 4.99 0.98 -8.60
CA GLN A 38 6.39 0.51 -8.39
C GLN A 38 6.59 -0.64 -7.39
N TYR A 39 5.71 -1.64 -7.39
CA TYR A 39 6.02 -2.93 -6.73
C TYR A 39 5.81 -4.15 -7.65
N ALA A 40 5.94 -3.97 -8.97
CA ALA A 40 5.90 -5.07 -9.96
C ALA A 40 7.24 -5.83 -10.10
N ALA A 41 7.97 -6.02 -8.99
CA ALA A 41 9.23 -6.80 -8.98
C ALA A 41 9.26 -7.87 -7.87
N ARG A 42 8.10 -8.27 -7.33
CA ARG A 42 7.94 -9.54 -6.62
C ARG A 42 6.84 -10.32 -7.30
N ALA A 43 7.24 -11.39 -7.98
CA ALA A 43 6.33 -12.44 -8.39
C ALA A 43 5.47 -12.85 -7.17
N ASP A 44 4.18 -13.03 -7.42
CA ASP A 44 3.13 -13.47 -6.48
C ASP A 44 2.33 -12.39 -5.73
N TRP A 45 2.34 -11.13 -6.17
CA TRP A 45 1.26 -10.22 -5.77
C TRP A 45 0.02 -10.44 -6.66
N VAL A 46 -0.91 -11.27 -6.20
CA VAL A 46 -2.24 -11.39 -6.82
C VAL A 46 -3.07 -10.17 -6.40
N PRO A 47 -3.44 -9.28 -7.33
CA PRO A 47 -4.29 -8.14 -6.99
C PRO A 47 -5.63 -8.64 -6.45
N ARG A 48 -6.05 -8.12 -5.30
CA ARG A 48 -7.36 -8.47 -4.73
C ARG A 48 -8.44 -7.81 -5.58
N SER A 49 -9.17 -8.60 -6.35
CA SER A 49 -10.37 -8.12 -7.03
C SER A 49 -11.47 -7.84 -6.00
N GLY A 50 -12.34 -6.86 -6.26
CA GLY A 50 -13.54 -6.62 -5.44
C GLY A 50 -14.54 -7.79 -5.46
N GLN A 51 -14.26 -8.83 -6.25
CA GLN A 51 -14.95 -10.12 -6.25
C GLN A 51 -14.31 -11.14 -5.29
N ASP A 52 -13.33 -10.72 -4.48
CA ASP A 52 -12.78 -11.55 -3.40
C ASP A 52 -13.94 -12.09 -2.56
N ARG A 53 -14.10 -13.42 -2.53
CA ARG A 53 -15.14 -14.12 -1.75
C ARG A 53 -15.09 -13.75 -0.27
N ARG A 54 -13.97 -13.21 0.23
CA ARG A 54 -13.86 -12.68 1.60
C ARG A 54 -14.65 -11.39 1.83
N GLN A 55 -14.94 -10.61 0.78
CA GLN A 55 -15.76 -9.39 0.86
C GLN A 55 -17.26 -9.67 0.66
N ASN A 56 -17.62 -10.81 0.08
CA ASN A 56 -19.02 -11.17 -0.09
C ASN A 56 -19.56 -11.70 1.25
N SER A 57 -20.17 -10.82 2.05
CA SER A 57 -20.73 -11.10 3.38
C SER A 57 -21.90 -12.08 3.38
N ARG A 58 -22.28 -12.60 2.21
CA ARG A 58 -23.38 -13.56 2.09
C ARG A 58 -22.88 -14.93 2.54
N PRO A 59 -23.58 -15.59 3.49
CA PRO A 59 -23.23 -16.95 3.87
C PRO A 59 -23.33 -17.84 2.63
N VAL A 60 -22.21 -18.47 2.27
CA VAL A 60 -22.19 -19.48 1.21
C VAL A 60 -22.78 -20.75 1.80
N LEU A 61 -23.96 -21.14 1.31
CA LEU A 61 -24.58 -22.41 1.65
C LEU A 61 -24.00 -23.50 0.76
N PHE A 62 -23.55 -24.59 1.37
CA PHE A 62 -23.12 -25.80 0.67
C PHE A 62 -24.33 -26.75 0.51
N PRO A 63 -24.38 -27.56 -0.57
CA PRO A 63 -23.38 -27.71 -1.62
C PRO A 63 -23.41 -26.57 -2.64
N ILE A 64 -22.25 -26.23 -3.21
CA ILE A 64 -22.09 -25.20 -4.25
C ILE A 64 -21.25 -25.73 -5.42
N THR A 65 -21.61 -25.34 -6.64
CA THR A 65 -20.81 -25.65 -7.84
C THR A 65 -19.99 -24.42 -8.24
N ILE A 66 -18.67 -24.58 -8.35
CA ILE A 66 -17.73 -23.51 -8.76
C ILE A 66 -16.84 -24.09 -9.84
N ASP A 67 -16.76 -23.43 -11.00
CA ASP A 67 -15.95 -23.87 -12.14
C ASP A 67 -16.20 -25.33 -12.57
N GLY A 68 -17.43 -25.83 -12.35
CA GLY A 68 -17.83 -27.21 -12.67
C GLY A 68 -17.49 -28.25 -11.60
N GLU A 69 -16.79 -27.86 -10.52
CA GLU A 69 -16.49 -28.72 -9.37
C GLU A 69 -17.59 -28.60 -8.31
N LEU A 70 -18.13 -29.74 -7.86
CA LEU A 70 -19.10 -29.80 -6.78
C LEU A 70 -18.37 -29.74 -5.43
N ILE A 71 -18.54 -28.64 -4.70
CA ILE A 71 -18.03 -28.50 -3.34
C ILE A 71 -19.17 -28.79 -2.36
N THR A 72 -19.04 -29.88 -1.60
CA THR A 72 -20.07 -30.39 -0.69
C THR A 72 -20.01 -29.79 0.71
N GLU A 73 -18.85 -29.30 1.15
CA GLU A 73 -18.64 -28.78 2.51
C GLU A 73 -17.63 -27.64 2.58
N ASP A 74 -17.68 -26.86 3.66
CA ASP A 74 -16.75 -25.77 3.91
C ASP A 74 -15.38 -26.29 4.36
N ARG A 75 -14.35 -26.17 3.50
CA ARG A 75 -12.96 -26.52 3.83
C ARG A 75 -12.39 -25.72 5.01
N ARG A 76 -13.01 -24.61 5.43
CA ARG A 76 -12.60 -23.86 6.64
C ARG A 76 -13.03 -24.52 7.94
N GLN A 77 -14.09 -25.31 7.87
CA GLN A 77 -14.64 -26.12 8.97
C GLN A 77 -14.06 -27.54 8.98
N GLY A 78 -13.58 -28.02 7.83
CA GLY A 78 -12.85 -29.28 7.70
C GLY A 78 -11.51 -29.28 8.46
N GLY A 79 -11.20 -30.40 9.13
CA GLY A 79 -10.01 -30.58 9.97
C GLY A 79 -8.67 -30.61 9.22
N ASP A 80 -8.68 -30.46 7.90
CA ASP A 80 -7.48 -30.52 7.07
C ASP A 80 -6.91 -29.12 6.82
N ARG A 81 -6.17 -28.63 7.82
CA ARG A 81 -5.40 -27.37 7.77
C ARG A 81 -3.91 -27.61 7.58
N ARG A 82 -3.51 -28.69 6.90
CA ARG A 82 -2.09 -29.05 6.71
C ARG A 82 -1.63 -28.86 5.27
#